data_AF-A0A354T930-F1
#
_entry.id   AF-A0A354T930-F1
#
_cell.length_a   1.000
_cell.length_b   1.000
_cell.length_c   1.000
_cell.angle_alpha   90.00
_cell.angle_beta   90.00
_cell.angle_gamma   90.00
#
_symmetry.space_group_name_H-M   'P 1'
#
loop_
_entity.id
_entity.type
_entity.pdbx_description
1 polymer ?
#
loop_
_entity_poly.entity_id
_entity_poly.type
_entity_poly.pdbx_seq_one_letter_code
_entity_poly.pdbx_strand_id
1 'polypeptide(L)'
;MWGRDGAITLIASLPLADPDIRDCQRATLRTLLSHVSPHGQIPANVNIDTAVPDFSGIGGICSIDSGLWTIIAAYEYLRVTRETALIREFLPVLQRAMDWLTAHDSNYDALLEIPEAGDWTDLFGRSYNVLVDQVIWYRANIAFGRILETFGQGRKAGEYLRWSQSIKSAILHRFWPTTASTTTMRTFADMQYSVGDASYLLAQVTPFDFNWRCDVYGNILAFLFNVLDISRARTAFRFMWGVGVNEPFPVANLYPIVMPGDPDWKPYYAVNLLNLPHHYHNGGIWP
;
A
#
# COMPACT_ATOMS: atom_id res chain seq x y z
N MET A 1 -11.34 14.09 7.32
CA MET A 1 -10.67 12.88 7.83
C MET A 1 -10.16 12.09 6.64
N TRP A 2 -8.86 11.81 6.59
CA TRP A 2 -8.23 11.06 5.51
C TRP A 2 -8.35 9.56 5.76
N GLY A 3 -8.66 8.79 4.71
CA GLY A 3 -8.91 7.35 4.76
C GLY A 3 -7.69 6.56 5.20
N ARG A 4 -6.54 6.79 4.55
CA ARG A 4 -5.25 6.20 4.95
C ARG A 4 -4.92 6.50 6.41
N ASP A 5 -4.85 7.78 6.77
CA ASP A 5 -4.42 8.25 8.09
C ASP A 5 -5.37 7.74 9.19
N GLY A 6 -6.68 7.82 8.95
CA GLY A 6 -7.71 7.31 9.86
C GLY A 6 -7.61 5.81 10.06
N ALA A 7 -7.42 5.03 8.99
CA ALA A 7 -7.27 3.58 9.05
C ALA A 7 -5.99 3.16 9.80
N ILE A 8 -4.85 3.80 9.53
CA ILE A 8 -3.59 3.53 10.22
C ILE A 8 -3.70 3.90 11.71
N THR A 9 -4.27 5.06 12.03
CA THR A 9 -4.49 5.52 13.41
C THR A 9 -5.42 4.59 14.16
N LEU A 10 -6.48 4.09 13.51
CA LEU A 10 -7.36 3.08 14.07
C LEU A 10 -6.55 1.83 14.44
N ILE A 11 -5.76 1.27 13.51
CA ILE A 11 -4.97 0.06 13.76
C ILE A 11 -3.99 0.29 14.92
N ALA A 12 -3.27 1.41 14.93
CA ALA A 12 -2.27 1.73 15.94
C ALA A 12 -2.88 1.94 17.35
N SER A 13 -4.13 2.41 17.42
CA SER A 13 -4.82 2.67 18.69
C SER A 13 -5.59 1.46 19.24
N LEU A 14 -5.71 0.36 18.51
CA LEU A 14 -6.44 -0.84 18.96
C LEU A 14 -5.99 -1.40 20.34
N PRO A 15 -4.71 -1.36 20.73
CA PRO A 15 -4.27 -1.81 22.05
C PRO A 15 -4.76 -0.94 23.22
N LEU A 16 -5.22 0.29 22.95
CA LEU A 16 -5.66 1.21 23.98
C LEU A 16 -7.05 0.83 24.49
N ALA A 17 -7.16 0.64 25.81
CA ALA A 17 -8.41 0.28 26.50
C ALA A 17 -9.14 1.53 27.00
N ASP A 18 -9.53 2.41 26.07
CA ASP A 18 -10.21 3.67 26.34
C ASP A 18 -11.55 3.73 25.56
N PRO A 19 -12.70 3.98 26.22
CA PRO A 19 -14.01 4.01 25.56
C PRO A 19 -14.13 5.09 24.48
N ASP A 20 -13.60 6.29 24.70
CA ASP A 20 -13.71 7.41 23.76
C ASP A 20 -12.86 7.12 22.51
N ILE A 21 -11.67 6.55 22.70
CA ILE A 21 -10.83 6.05 21.60
C ILE A 21 -11.56 4.94 20.83
N ARG A 22 -12.22 4.01 21.55
CA ARG A 22 -12.97 2.92 20.90
C ARG A 22 -14.15 3.46 20.07
N ASP A 23 -14.84 4.48 20.56
CA ASP A 23 -15.91 5.13 19.79
C ASP A 23 -15.37 5.88 18.58
N CYS A 24 -14.20 6.52 18.68
CA CYS A 24 -13.50 7.12 17.55
C CYS A 24 -13.09 6.08 16.48
N GLN A 25 -12.62 4.90 16.90
CA GLN A 25 -12.31 3.77 15.99
C GLN A 25 -13.55 3.32 15.22
N ARG A 26 -14.70 3.15 15.90
CA ARG A 26 -15.98 2.83 15.26
C ARG A 26 -16.42 3.92 14.30
N ALA A 27 -16.35 5.18 14.73
CA ALA A 27 -16.74 6.33 13.92
C ALA A 27 -15.91 6.40 12.65
N THR A 28 -14.59 6.17 12.73
CA THR A 28 -13.70 6.15 11.56
C THR A 28 -14.15 5.12 10.52
N LEU A 29 -14.40 3.87 10.93
CA LEU A 29 -14.90 2.83 10.01
C LEU A 29 -16.27 3.17 9.43
N ARG A 30 -17.20 3.64 10.28
CA ARG A 30 -18.55 4.03 9.83
C ARG A 30 -18.47 5.16 8.81
N THR A 31 -17.70 6.21 9.07
CA THR A 31 -17.55 7.33 8.17
C THR A 31 -17.00 6.88 6.81
N LEU A 32 -15.94 6.09 6.76
CA LEU A 32 -15.37 5.64 5.49
C LEU A 32 -16.30 4.69 4.73
N LEU A 33 -16.88 3.71 5.44
CA LEU A 33 -17.70 2.66 4.81
C LEU A 33 -19.12 3.13 4.44
N SER A 34 -19.64 4.19 5.07
CA SER A 34 -20.92 4.80 4.69
C SER A 34 -20.82 5.73 3.48
N HIS A 35 -19.62 6.17 3.08
CA HIS A 35 -19.42 7.11 1.96
C HIS A 35 -18.71 6.48 0.75
N VAL A 36 -18.70 5.14 0.67
CA VAL A 36 -18.16 4.41 -0.49
C VAL A 36 -18.96 4.74 -1.75
N SER A 37 -18.25 4.93 -2.87
CA SER A 37 -18.90 5.21 -4.16
C SER A 37 -19.79 4.05 -4.60
N PRO A 38 -20.75 4.27 -5.52
CA PRO A 38 -21.58 3.20 -6.07
C PRO A 38 -20.77 2.04 -6.67
N HIS A 39 -19.55 2.31 -7.14
CA HIS A 39 -18.67 1.33 -7.77
C HIS A 39 -17.73 0.63 -6.78
N GLY A 40 -17.69 1.04 -5.51
CA GLY A 40 -16.86 0.41 -4.47
C GLY A 40 -15.63 1.20 -4.05
N GLN A 41 -15.34 2.35 -4.67
CA GLN A 41 -14.21 3.18 -4.25
C GLN A 41 -14.45 3.75 -2.85
N ILE A 42 -13.55 3.45 -1.92
CA ILE A 42 -13.52 4.08 -0.60
C ILE A 42 -12.91 5.48 -0.77
N PRO A 43 -13.53 6.53 -0.19
CA PRO A 43 -13.04 7.90 -0.36
C PRO A 43 -11.63 8.08 0.21
N ALA A 44 -10.84 8.93 -0.43
CA ALA A 44 -9.53 9.34 0.05
C ALA A 44 -9.67 10.18 1.33
N ASN A 45 -10.70 11.03 1.39
CA ASN A 45 -11.07 11.73 2.61
C ASN A 45 -12.58 12.03 2.65
N VAL A 46 -13.10 12.24 3.86
CA VAL A 46 -14.46 12.74 4.09
C VAL A 46 -14.35 14.03 4.89
N ASN A 47 -14.95 15.11 4.38
CA ASN A 47 -15.01 16.38 5.11
C ASN A 47 -15.88 16.21 6.37
N ILE A 48 -15.36 16.63 7.54
CA ILE A 48 -16.04 16.39 8.82
C ILE A 48 -17.21 17.36 9.08
N ASP A 49 -17.19 18.54 8.46
CA ASP A 49 -18.23 19.56 8.64
C ASP A 49 -19.40 19.31 7.68
N THR A 50 -19.11 18.88 6.45
CA THR A 50 -20.10 18.73 5.39
C THR A 50 -20.48 17.29 5.08
N ALA A 51 -19.74 16.30 5.60
CA ALA A 51 -19.86 14.89 5.27
C ALA A 51 -19.69 14.57 3.76
N VAL A 52 -19.14 15.50 2.98
CA VAL A 52 -18.90 15.27 1.55
C VAL A 52 -17.65 14.39 1.39
N PRO A 53 -17.76 13.24 0.68
CA PRO A 53 -16.60 12.44 0.34
C PRO A 53 -15.83 13.06 -0.82
N ASP A 54 -14.51 12.94 -0.73
CA ASP A 54 -13.59 13.17 -1.82
C ASP A 54 -12.90 11.85 -2.17
N PHE A 55 -13.07 11.41 -3.41
CA PHE A 55 -12.50 10.19 -3.95
C PHE A 55 -11.12 10.42 -4.57
N SER A 56 -10.69 11.69 -4.63
CA SER A 56 -9.36 12.10 -5.01
C SER A 56 -8.51 12.47 -3.79
N GLY A 57 -7.20 12.35 -3.93
CA GLY A 57 -6.22 12.95 -3.05
C GLY A 57 -5.92 14.40 -3.46
N ILE A 58 -4.71 14.84 -3.16
CA ILE A 58 -4.30 16.22 -3.42
C ILE A 58 -4.34 16.52 -4.93
N GLY A 59 -5.01 17.62 -5.31
CA GLY A 59 -5.03 18.10 -6.69
C GLY A 59 -5.85 17.28 -7.68
N GLY A 60 -6.81 16.46 -7.20
CA GLY A 60 -7.62 15.61 -8.08
C GLY A 60 -6.93 14.31 -8.51
N ILE A 61 -5.77 14.01 -7.93
CA ILE A 61 -5.03 12.76 -8.15
C ILE A 61 -5.81 11.61 -7.50
N CYS A 62 -5.89 10.45 -8.13
CA CYS A 62 -6.58 9.31 -7.53
C CYS A 62 -5.88 8.85 -6.23
N SER A 63 -6.61 8.23 -5.30
CA SER A 63 -6.02 7.49 -4.17
C SER A 63 -6.57 6.07 -4.16
N ILE A 64 -5.67 5.09 -4.26
CA ILE A 64 -6.01 3.66 -4.24
C ILE A 64 -5.81 3.08 -2.83
N ASP A 65 -4.77 3.56 -2.15
CA ASP A 65 -4.29 3.09 -0.84
C ASP A 65 -5.32 3.24 0.29
N SER A 66 -6.19 4.26 0.24
CA SER A 66 -7.23 4.47 1.26
C SER A 66 -8.18 3.28 1.39
N GLY A 67 -8.56 2.67 0.26
CA GLY A 67 -9.39 1.48 0.26
C GLY A 67 -8.68 0.26 0.85
N LEU A 68 -7.41 0.08 0.47
CA LEU A 68 -6.56 -1.01 0.95
C LEU A 68 -6.40 -0.93 2.47
N TRP A 69 -6.05 0.24 3.01
CA TRP A 69 -5.91 0.45 4.45
C TRP A 69 -7.21 0.28 5.22
N THR A 70 -8.34 0.75 4.68
CA THR A 70 -9.65 0.63 5.34
C THR A 70 -10.06 -0.84 5.51
N ILE A 71 -9.79 -1.68 4.51
CA ILE A 71 -10.09 -3.12 4.57
C ILE A 71 -9.22 -3.82 5.61
N ILE A 72 -7.93 -3.45 5.68
CA ILE A 72 -7.01 -3.94 6.71
C ILE A 72 -7.52 -3.49 8.10
N ALA A 73 -7.87 -2.22 8.26
CA ALA A 73 -8.39 -1.67 9.51
C ALA A 73 -9.68 -2.37 9.98
N ALA A 74 -10.61 -2.65 9.06
CA ALA A 74 -11.83 -3.39 9.37
C ALA A 74 -11.54 -4.80 9.92
N TYR A 75 -10.55 -5.50 9.34
CA TYR A 75 -10.12 -6.80 9.84
C TYR A 75 -9.41 -6.70 11.19
N GLU A 76 -8.46 -5.78 11.34
CA GLU A 76 -7.74 -5.60 12.61
C GLU A 76 -8.69 -5.23 13.75
N TYR A 77 -9.66 -4.35 13.46
CA TYR A 77 -10.76 -4.04 14.38
C TYR A 77 -11.53 -5.30 14.78
N LEU A 78 -12.01 -6.09 13.81
CA LEU A 78 -12.70 -7.35 14.10
C LEU A 78 -11.87 -8.30 14.95
N ARG A 79 -10.58 -8.44 14.61
CA ARG A 79 -9.64 -9.37 15.24
C ARG A 79 -9.39 -9.02 16.71
N VAL A 80 -9.18 -7.73 17.01
CA VAL A 80 -8.88 -7.27 18.37
C VAL A 80 -10.14 -7.11 19.20
N THR A 81 -11.17 -6.46 18.65
CA THR A 81 -12.37 -6.08 19.42
C THR A 81 -13.41 -7.19 19.51
N ARG A 82 -13.38 -8.15 18.57
CA ARG A 82 -14.40 -9.18 18.37
C ARG A 82 -15.81 -8.63 18.09
N GLU A 83 -15.93 -7.34 17.79
CA GLU A 83 -17.20 -6.70 17.50
C GLU A 83 -17.67 -7.05 16.09
N THR A 84 -18.47 -8.13 16.00
CA THR A 84 -18.94 -8.67 14.72
C THR A 84 -20.07 -7.86 14.10
N ALA A 85 -20.87 -7.15 14.90
CA ALA A 85 -22.06 -6.44 14.43
C ALA A 85 -21.71 -5.35 13.40
N LEU A 86 -20.75 -4.47 13.74
CA LEU A 86 -20.28 -3.41 12.86
C LEU A 86 -19.76 -3.96 11.53
N ILE A 87 -18.90 -4.97 11.57
CA ILE A 87 -18.28 -5.50 10.34
C ILE A 87 -19.30 -6.28 9.50
N ARG A 88 -20.26 -6.97 10.13
CA ARG A 88 -21.35 -7.65 9.43
C ARG A 88 -22.23 -6.67 8.66
N GLU A 89 -22.54 -5.52 9.27
CA GLU A 89 -23.31 -4.43 8.65
C GLU A 89 -22.65 -3.96 7.34
N PHE A 90 -21.33 -3.75 7.36
CA PHE A 90 -20.59 -3.26 6.19
C PHE A 90 -20.00 -4.36 5.30
N LEU A 91 -20.27 -5.64 5.56
CA LEU A 91 -19.69 -6.74 4.77
C LEU A 91 -20.00 -6.64 3.27
N PRO A 92 -21.21 -6.27 2.82
CA PRO A 92 -21.49 -6.04 1.40
C PRO A 92 -20.73 -4.85 0.81
N VAL A 93 -20.45 -3.81 1.62
CA VAL A 93 -19.65 -2.64 1.20
C VAL A 93 -18.19 -3.04 1.03
N LEU A 94 -17.62 -3.76 2.00
CA LEU A 94 -16.26 -4.28 1.94
C LEU A 94 -16.04 -5.19 0.73
N GLN A 95 -17.03 -6.03 0.39
CA GLN A 95 -16.98 -6.84 -0.84
C GLN A 95 -16.91 -5.96 -2.09
N ARG A 96 -17.77 -4.95 -2.22
CA ARG A 96 -17.72 -4.03 -3.38
C ARG A 96 -16.39 -3.28 -3.47
N ALA A 97 -15.81 -2.89 -2.33
CA ALA A 97 -14.50 -2.27 -2.31
C ALA A 97 -13.40 -3.24 -2.79
N MET A 98 -13.44 -4.50 -2.37
CA MET A 98 -12.52 -5.52 -2.91
C MET A 98 -12.72 -5.76 -4.40
N ASP A 99 -13.96 -5.74 -4.90
CA ASP A 99 -14.25 -5.89 -6.33
C ASP A 99 -13.67 -4.70 -7.13
N TRP A 100 -13.83 -3.48 -6.63
CA TRP A 100 -13.25 -2.26 -7.22
C TRP A 100 -11.71 -2.30 -7.23
N LEU A 101 -11.09 -2.68 -6.11
CA LEU A 101 -9.63 -2.84 -6.02
C LEU A 101 -9.11 -3.93 -6.96
N THR A 102 -9.82 -5.05 -7.07
CA THR A 102 -9.46 -6.14 -7.99
C THR A 102 -9.51 -5.67 -9.44
N ALA A 103 -10.41 -4.75 -9.80
CA ALA A 103 -10.49 -4.21 -11.15
C ALA A 103 -9.27 -3.37 -11.57
N HIS A 104 -8.41 -2.98 -10.62
CA HIS A 104 -7.13 -2.34 -10.93
C HIS A 104 -6.06 -3.34 -11.37
N ASP A 105 -6.23 -4.65 -11.17
CA ASP A 105 -5.43 -5.69 -11.84
C ASP A 105 -5.99 -5.90 -13.26
N SER A 106 -5.53 -5.04 -14.17
CA SER A 106 -6.08 -4.85 -15.50
C SER A 106 -5.56 -5.86 -16.52
N ASN A 107 -4.48 -6.59 -16.17
CA ASN A 107 -3.88 -7.62 -17.02
C ASN A 107 -3.91 -9.03 -16.37
N TYR A 108 -4.53 -9.14 -15.19
CA TYR A 108 -4.74 -10.38 -14.44
C TYR A 108 -3.44 -11.09 -14.03
N ASP A 109 -2.45 -10.32 -13.59
CA ASP A 109 -1.14 -10.80 -13.13
C ASP A 109 -0.92 -10.77 -11.61
N ALA A 110 -2.01 -10.50 -10.86
CA ALA A 110 -2.08 -10.35 -9.41
C ALA A 110 -1.55 -9.03 -8.85
N LEU A 111 -0.99 -8.14 -9.67
CA LEU A 111 -0.56 -6.81 -9.23
C LEU A 111 -1.54 -5.73 -9.70
N LEU A 112 -1.61 -4.65 -8.93
CA LEU A 112 -2.45 -3.50 -9.25
C LEU A 112 -1.70 -2.55 -10.18
N GLU A 113 -2.39 -2.05 -11.21
CA GLU A 113 -2.00 -0.88 -11.99
C GLU A 113 -2.45 0.41 -11.28
N ILE A 114 -1.49 1.06 -10.61
CA ILE A 114 -1.67 2.32 -9.89
C ILE A 114 -1.43 3.49 -10.85
N PRO A 115 -2.34 4.48 -10.97
CA PRO A 115 -2.06 5.67 -11.75
C PRO A 115 -0.92 6.50 -11.16
N GLU A 116 -0.36 7.44 -11.93
CA GLU A 116 0.74 8.27 -11.44
C GLU A 116 0.35 9.04 -10.17
N ALA A 117 1.19 8.94 -9.13
CA ALA A 117 0.98 9.50 -7.81
C ALA A 117 -0.28 8.97 -7.08
N GLY A 118 -0.79 7.80 -7.47
CA GLY A 118 -1.98 7.18 -6.90
C GLY A 118 -1.77 6.43 -5.57
N ASP A 119 -0.52 6.36 -5.11
CA ASP A 119 -0.12 5.74 -3.85
C ASP A 119 -0.17 6.75 -2.70
N TRP A 120 0.51 6.42 -1.59
CA TRP A 120 0.58 7.34 -0.46
C TRP A 120 1.41 8.60 -0.73
N THR A 121 2.33 8.53 -1.69
CA THR A 121 3.15 9.65 -2.13
C THR A 121 2.43 10.47 -3.19
N ASP A 122 1.33 11.11 -2.80
CA ASP A 122 0.63 12.04 -3.69
C ASP A 122 1.62 13.11 -4.22
N LEU A 123 1.52 13.47 -5.50
CA LEU A 123 2.51 14.35 -6.18
C LEU A 123 3.93 13.77 -6.33
N PHE A 124 4.11 12.45 -6.29
CA PHE A 124 5.37 11.79 -6.63
C PHE A 124 5.19 10.84 -7.83
N GLY A 125 6.17 10.84 -8.75
CA GLY A 125 6.04 10.30 -10.10
C GLY A 125 6.18 8.78 -10.18
N ARG A 126 5.43 8.06 -9.35
CA ARG A 126 5.34 6.61 -9.37
C ARG A 126 4.02 6.13 -9.95
N SER A 127 4.06 5.08 -10.75
CA SER A 127 2.87 4.51 -11.42
C SER A 127 3.05 3.03 -11.77
N TYR A 128 1.98 2.42 -12.30
CA TYR A 128 1.88 1.01 -12.63
C TYR A 128 2.01 0.14 -11.37
N ASN A 129 2.98 -0.76 -11.24
CA ASN A 129 3.13 -1.55 -10.02
C ASN A 129 4.03 -0.81 -9.02
N VAL A 130 3.40 -0.12 -8.07
CA VAL A 130 4.07 0.60 -6.97
C VAL A 130 4.17 -0.29 -5.73
N LEU A 131 5.37 -0.39 -5.13
CA LEU A 131 5.66 -1.40 -4.09
C LEU A 131 4.72 -1.36 -2.90
N VAL A 132 4.48 -0.16 -2.33
CA VAL A 132 3.65 -0.01 -1.13
C VAL A 132 2.25 -0.56 -1.39
N ASP A 133 1.62 -0.16 -2.49
CA ASP A 133 0.30 -0.61 -2.91
C ASP A 133 0.22 -2.12 -3.09
N GLN A 134 1.24 -2.73 -3.71
CA GLN A 134 1.25 -4.19 -3.87
C GLN A 134 1.34 -4.91 -2.52
N VAL A 135 2.17 -4.41 -1.61
CA VAL A 135 2.34 -4.99 -0.27
C VAL A 135 1.05 -4.87 0.56
N ILE A 136 0.39 -3.72 0.52
CA ILE A 136 -0.88 -3.52 1.23
C ILE A 136 -2.05 -4.23 0.52
N TRP A 137 -2.00 -4.43 -0.79
CA TRP A 137 -2.93 -5.27 -1.56
C TRP A 137 -2.87 -6.74 -1.15
N TYR A 138 -1.65 -7.27 -1.02
CA TYR A 138 -1.42 -8.58 -0.44
C TYR A 138 -2.06 -8.71 0.95
N ARG A 139 -1.84 -7.72 1.82
CA ARG A 139 -2.39 -7.73 3.18
C ARG A 139 -3.91 -7.57 3.20
N ALA A 140 -4.48 -6.75 2.33
CA ALA A 140 -5.92 -6.54 2.21
C ALA A 140 -6.65 -7.83 1.80
N ASN A 141 -6.07 -8.63 0.88
CA ASN A 141 -6.62 -9.94 0.52
C ASN A 141 -6.66 -10.90 1.71
N ILE A 142 -5.59 -10.95 2.51
CA ILE A 142 -5.56 -11.76 3.74
C ILE A 142 -6.61 -11.26 4.73
N ALA A 143 -6.63 -9.96 4.99
CA ALA A 143 -7.57 -9.31 5.90
C ALA A 143 -9.02 -9.66 5.53
N PHE A 144 -9.40 -9.45 4.26
CA PHE A 144 -10.74 -9.73 3.78
C PHE A 144 -11.08 -11.22 3.80
N GLY A 145 -10.15 -12.09 3.40
CA GLY A 145 -10.32 -13.54 3.51
C GLY A 145 -10.62 -13.98 4.95
N ARG A 146 -9.94 -13.40 5.95
CA ARG A 146 -10.18 -13.69 7.37
C ARG A 146 -11.48 -13.11 7.92
N ILE A 147 -11.92 -11.95 7.41
CA ILE A 147 -13.27 -11.43 7.68
C ILE A 147 -14.31 -12.44 7.18
N LEU A 148 -14.21 -12.89 5.94
CA LEU A 148 -15.13 -13.86 5.34
C LEU A 148 -15.16 -15.19 6.10
N GLU A 149 -13.99 -15.69 6.53
CA GLU A 149 -13.87 -16.90 7.36
C GLU A 149 -14.64 -16.73 8.69
N THR A 150 -14.48 -15.58 9.36
CA THR A 150 -15.20 -15.26 10.60
C THR A 150 -16.72 -15.28 10.42
N PHE A 151 -17.20 -14.92 9.23
CA PHE A 151 -18.62 -14.93 8.89
C PHE A 151 -19.09 -16.22 8.19
N GLY A 152 -18.30 -17.30 8.23
CA GLY A 152 -18.69 -18.62 7.71
C GLY A 152 -18.64 -18.75 6.18
N GLN A 153 -18.04 -17.80 5.46
CA GLN A 153 -17.92 -17.83 3.99
C GLN A 153 -16.64 -18.54 3.53
N GLY A 154 -16.41 -19.77 4.02
CA GLY A 154 -15.14 -20.49 3.88
C GLY A 154 -14.64 -20.67 2.44
N ARG A 155 -15.53 -20.92 1.47
CA ARG A 155 -15.13 -21.06 0.06
C ARG A 155 -14.53 -19.76 -0.49
N LYS A 156 -15.25 -18.64 -0.32
CA LYS A 156 -14.79 -17.31 -0.76
C LYS A 156 -13.54 -16.87 0.01
N ALA A 157 -13.51 -17.11 1.33
CA ALA A 157 -12.32 -16.85 2.14
C ALA A 157 -11.07 -17.55 1.55
N GLY A 158 -11.21 -18.83 1.17
CA GLY A 158 -10.14 -19.59 0.53
C GLY A 158 -9.70 -19.01 -0.83
N GLU A 159 -10.59 -18.39 -1.59
CA GLU A 159 -10.26 -17.73 -2.86
C GLU A 159 -9.32 -16.54 -2.64
N TYR A 160 -9.67 -15.61 -1.73
CA TYR A 160 -8.82 -14.47 -1.38
C TYR A 160 -7.48 -14.89 -0.74
N LEU A 161 -7.49 -15.90 0.14
CA LEU A 161 -6.28 -16.38 0.77
C LEU A 161 -5.32 -17.04 -0.23
N ARG A 162 -5.84 -17.80 -1.20
CA ARG A 162 -5.01 -18.34 -2.29
C ARG A 162 -4.49 -17.23 -3.20
N TRP A 163 -5.34 -16.28 -3.57
CA TRP A 163 -4.95 -15.14 -4.39
C TRP A 163 -3.83 -14.32 -3.74
N SER A 164 -3.87 -14.12 -2.41
CA SER A 164 -2.76 -13.50 -1.68
C SER A 164 -1.41 -14.19 -1.87
N GLN A 165 -1.38 -15.51 -2.04
CA GLN A 165 -0.12 -16.21 -2.34
C GLN A 165 0.38 -15.91 -3.75
N SER A 166 -0.54 -15.78 -4.73
CA SER A 166 -0.21 -15.31 -6.08
C SER A 166 0.37 -13.89 -6.04
N ILE A 167 -0.28 -12.96 -5.31
CA ILE A 167 0.20 -11.59 -5.13
C ILE A 167 1.61 -11.59 -4.53
N LYS A 168 1.83 -12.32 -3.43
CA LYS A 168 3.14 -12.44 -2.79
C LYS A 168 4.20 -12.97 -3.76
N SER A 169 3.87 -14.00 -4.53
CA SER A 169 4.78 -14.57 -5.53
C SER A 169 5.10 -13.56 -6.62
N ALA A 170 4.11 -12.82 -7.11
CA ALA A 170 4.29 -11.78 -8.12
C ALA A 170 5.18 -10.63 -7.61
N ILE A 171 4.97 -10.18 -6.36
CA ILE A 171 5.83 -9.16 -5.73
C ILE A 171 7.27 -9.65 -5.66
N LEU A 172 7.52 -10.84 -5.10
CA LEU A 172 8.88 -11.37 -4.98
C LEU A 172 9.56 -11.62 -6.32
N HIS A 173 8.78 -11.98 -7.35
CA HIS A 173 9.30 -12.20 -8.69
C HIS A 173 9.68 -10.89 -9.38
N ARG A 174 8.79 -9.88 -9.36
CA ARG A 174 8.99 -8.61 -10.07
C ARG A 174 9.88 -7.62 -9.34
N PHE A 175 9.73 -7.49 -8.03
CA PHE A 175 10.40 -6.43 -7.27
C PHE A 175 11.74 -6.86 -6.65
N TRP A 176 12.09 -8.15 -6.67
CA TRP A 176 13.39 -8.66 -6.20
C TRP A 176 14.17 -9.30 -7.37
N PRO A 177 14.73 -8.51 -8.30
CA PRO A 177 15.55 -9.08 -9.36
C PRO A 177 16.77 -9.81 -8.78
N THR A 178 17.07 -10.98 -9.35
CA THR A 178 18.24 -11.78 -8.97
C THR A 178 18.79 -12.54 -10.16
N THR A 179 20.12 -12.62 -10.23
CA THR A 179 20.88 -13.39 -11.22
C THR A 179 20.80 -14.90 -10.98
N ALA A 180 20.46 -15.32 -9.75
CA ALA A 180 20.28 -16.73 -9.39
C ALA A 180 18.97 -17.33 -9.94
N SER A 181 18.06 -16.51 -10.46
CA SER A 181 16.80 -16.99 -11.05
C SER A 181 17.06 -17.70 -12.37
N THR A 182 16.66 -18.97 -12.44
CA THR A 182 16.74 -19.84 -13.62
C THR A 182 15.55 -19.70 -14.56
N THR A 183 14.65 -18.72 -14.36
CA THR A 183 13.49 -18.50 -15.23
C THR A 183 13.95 -18.26 -16.67
N THR A 184 13.70 -19.24 -17.53
CA THR A 184 14.23 -19.37 -18.90
C THR A 184 13.55 -18.47 -19.92
N MET A 185 12.46 -17.78 -19.57
CA MET A 185 11.77 -16.84 -20.44
C MET A 185 11.72 -15.47 -19.78
N ARG A 186 12.73 -14.64 -20.08
CA ARG A 186 12.70 -13.20 -19.83
C ARG A 186 11.96 -12.53 -20.99
N THR A 187 10.99 -11.70 -20.68
CA THR A 187 10.25 -10.89 -21.66
C THR A 187 10.88 -9.50 -21.79
N PHE A 188 10.43 -8.71 -22.77
CA PHE A 188 10.84 -7.30 -22.87
C PHE A 188 10.43 -6.47 -21.65
N ALA A 189 9.46 -6.93 -20.87
CA ALA A 189 8.98 -6.27 -19.65
C ALA A 189 9.87 -6.50 -18.43
N ASP A 190 10.88 -7.39 -18.54
CA ASP A 190 11.77 -7.78 -17.45
C ASP A 190 13.02 -6.88 -17.35
N MET A 191 12.85 -5.58 -17.56
CA MET A 191 13.93 -4.58 -17.58
C MET A 191 14.69 -4.48 -16.26
N GLN A 192 14.02 -4.71 -15.13
CA GLN A 192 14.57 -4.62 -13.78
C GLN A 192 15.72 -5.60 -13.50
N TYR A 193 15.81 -6.72 -14.23
CA TYR A 193 16.93 -7.65 -14.08
C TYR A 193 18.27 -7.08 -14.57
N SER A 194 18.26 -5.92 -15.26
CA SER A 194 19.47 -5.16 -15.56
C SER A 194 20.19 -4.63 -14.31
N VAL A 195 19.49 -4.51 -13.17
CA VAL A 195 20.08 -4.12 -11.86
C VAL A 195 21.00 -5.20 -11.29
N GLY A 196 20.83 -6.45 -11.71
CA GLY A 196 21.52 -7.60 -11.11
C GLY A 196 20.81 -8.12 -9.85
N ASP A 197 21.58 -8.40 -8.80
CA ASP A 197 21.05 -8.89 -7.52
C ASP A 197 20.63 -7.74 -6.61
N ALA A 198 19.30 -7.58 -6.42
CA ALA A 198 18.77 -6.56 -5.53
C ALA A 198 19.02 -6.87 -4.06
N SER A 199 19.22 -5.80 -3.28
CA SER A 199 19.34 -5.87 -1.81
C SER A 199 18.01 -5.61 -1.09
N TYR A 200 16.99 -5.15 -1.80
CA TYR A 200 15.67 -4.76 -1.30
C TYR A 200 14.64 -4.88 -2.44
N LEU A 201 13.35 -4.79 -2.12
CA LEU A 201 12.30 -4.68 -3.14
C LEU A 201 12.35 -3.30 -3.79
N LEU A 202 12.40 -3.24 -5.12
CA LEU A 202 12.41 -1.99 -5.88
C LEU A 202 11.17 -1.13 -5.59
N ALA A 203 11.25 0.19 -5.76
CA ALA A 203 10.11 1.07 -5.49
C ALA A 203 8.95 0.89 -6.49
N GLN A 204 9.27 0.58 -7.76
CA GLN A 204 8.29 0.47 -8.83
C GLN A 204 8.79 -0.45 -9.95
N VAL A 205 7.86 -1.17 -10.58
CA VAL A 205 8.08 -1.88 -11.85
C VAL A 205 6.96 -1.54 -12.83
N THR A 206 7.31 -1.31 -14.09
CA THR A 206 6.38 -1.11 -15.22
C THR A 206 6.79 -2.01 -16.39
N PRO A 207 5.96 -2.18 -17.44
CA PRO A 207 6.34 -2.98 -18.61
C PRO A 207 7.51 -2.39 -19.42
N PHE A 208 7.88 -1.13 -19.20
CA PHE A 208 8.87 -0.43 -20.02
C PHE A 208 10.03 0.15 -19.22
N ASP A 209 9.93 0.17 -17.89
CA ASP A 209 10.89 0.80 -16.98
C ASP A 209 10.69 0.35 -15.52
N PHE A 210 11.60 0.71 -14.62
CA PHE A 210 11.51 0.44 -13.19
C PHE A 210 12.17 1.55 -12.37
N ASN A 211 11.65 1.80 -11.17
CA ASN A 211 12.32 2.68 -10.22
C ASN A 211 13.13 1.83 -9.24
N TRP A 212 14.45 1.84 -9.42
CA TRP A 212 15.39 1.04 -8.64
C TRP A 212 15.60 1.53 -7.20
N ARG A 213 15.08 2.70 -6.84
CA ARG A 213 15.26 3.27 -5.50
C ARG A 213 14.63 2.37 -4.44
N CYS A 214 15.17 2.45 -3.25
CA CYS A 214 14.64 1.85 -2.04
C CYS A 214 13.47 2.70 -1.53
N ASP A 215 12.26 2.21 -1.72
CA ASP A 215 11.11 2.65 -0.92
C ASP A 215 11.23 2.01 0.48
N VAL A 216 11.60 2.83 1.46
CA VAL A 216 11.88 2.37 2.82
C VAL A 216 10.61 1.87 3.49
N TYR A 217 9.49 2.59 3.32
CA TYR A 217 8.21 2.22 3.92
C TYR A 217 7.67 0.91 3.33
N GLY A 218 7.70 0.78 2.00
CA GLY A 218 7.25 -0.42 1.31
C GLY A 218 8.01 -1.68 1.72
N ASN A 219 9.34 -1.59 1.90
CA ASN A 219 10.13 -2.72 2.35
C ASN A 219 9.91 -3.07 3.83
N ILE A 220 9.74 -2.06 4.71
CA ILE A 220 9.39 -2.31 6.12
C ILE A 220 8.03 -3.03 6.19
N LEU A 221 7.02 -2.54 5.48
CA LEU A 221 5.72 -3.19 5.39
C LEU A 221 5.81 -4.60 4.81
N ALA A 222 6.67 -4.81 3.80
CA ALA A 222 6.85 -6.12 3.18
C ALA A 222 7.34 -7.15 4.20
N PHE A 223 8.19 -6.76 5.15
CA PHE A 223 8.56 -7.65 6.25
C PHE A 223 7.41 -7.79 7.28
N LEU A 224 6.82 -6.69 7.74
CA LEU A 224 5.75 -6.71 8.75
C LEU A 224 4.53 -7.53 8.33
N PHE A 225 4.22 -7.55 7.02
CA PHE A 225 3.12 -8.32 6.47
C PHE A 225 3.52 -9.72 6.00
N ASN A 226 4.79 -10.12 6.14
CA ASN A 226 5.33 -11.44 5.73
C ASN A 226 5.37 -11.66 4.21
N VAL A 227 5.55 -10.60 3.41
CA VAL A 227 5.98 -10.72 2.00
C VAL A 227 7.44 -11.15 1.94
N LEU A 228 8.32 -10.45 2.66
CA LEU A 228 9.73 -10.82 2.81
C LEU A 228 9.91 -11.88 3.89
N ASP A 229 10.76 -12.87 3.60
CA ASP A 229 11.32 -13.75 4.62
C ASP A 229 12.42 -13.06 5.43
N ILE A 230 12.81 -13.67 6.56
CA ILE A 230 13.83 -13.11 7.47
C ILE A 230 15.17 -12.88 6.78
N SER A 231 15.55 -13.74 5.83
CA SER A 231 16.84 -13.62 5.13
C SER A 231 16.87 -12.38 4.25
N ARG A 232 15.86 -12.22 3.38
CA ARG A 232 15.72 -11.05 2.51
C ARG A 232 15.52 -9.77 3.32
N ALA A 233 14.70 -9.80 4.38
CA ALA A 233 14.51 -8.65 5.26
C ALA A 233 15.82 -8.22 5.93
N ARG A 234 16.66 -9.16 6.36
CA ARG A 234 17.98 -8.86 6.93
C ARG A 234 18.89 -8.18 5.90
N THR A 235 18.86 -8.61 4.64
CA THR A 235 19.61 -7.96 3.56
C THR A 235 19.12 -6.54 3.33
N ALA A 236 17.80 -6.34 3.20
CA ALA A 236 17.19 -5.02 2.98
C ALA A 236 17.49 -4.06 4.13
N PHE A 237 17.31 -4.50 5.39
CA PHE A 237 17.51 -3.64 6.55
C PHE A 237 19.00 -3.35 6.81
N ARG A 238 19.91 -4.27 6.49
CA ARG A 238 21.35 -3.97 6.50
C ARG A 238 21.72 -2.91 5.47
N PHE A 239 21.14 -2.99 4.27
CA PHE A 239 21.33 -1.95 3.25
C PHE A 239 20.82 -0.60 3.75
N MET A 240 19.57 -0.53 4.20
CA MET A 240 18.93 0.70 4.69
C MET A 240 19.70 1.34 5.85
N TRP A 241 20.11 0.52 6.82
CA TRP A 241 20.95 0.98 7.93
C TRP A 241 22.32 1.47 7.46
N GLY A 242 22.95 0.73 6.53
CA GLY A 242 24.26 1.07 6.00
C GLY A 242 24.30 2.37 5.20
N VAL A 243 23.21 2.74 4.53
CA VAL A 243 23.09 4.02 3.81
C VAL A 243 22.52 5.14 4.68
N GLY A 244 22.21 4.87 5.95
CA GLY A 244 21.80 5.87 6.92
C GLY A 244 20.38 6.41 6.72
N VAL A 245 19.44 5.64 6.15
CA VAL A 245 18.05 6.14 6.01
C VAL A 245 17.41 6.45 7.36
N ASN A 246 17.90 5.86 8.46
CA ASN A 246 17.44 6.10 9.83
C ASN A 246 18.11 7.29 10.53
N GLU A 247 18.91 8.08 9.81
CA GLU A 247 19.61 9.24 10.37
C GLU A 247 19.29 10.53 9.56
N PRO A 248 18.59 11.51 10.15
CA PRO A 248 17.98 11.50 11.49
C PRO A 248 16.75 10.60 11.60
N PHE A 249 16.36 10.28 12.84
CA PHE A 249 15.19 9.45 13.14
C PHE A 249 13.86 10.07 12.66
N PRO A 250 12.83 9.25 12.40
CA PRO A 250 12.85 7.80 12.40
C PRO A 250 13.48 7.20 11.14
N VAL A 251 12.96 7.53 9.94
CA VAL A 251 13.57 7.16 8.66
C VAL A 251 13.19 8.15 7.54
N ALA A 252 14.10 8.37 6.59
CA ALA A 252 13.78 8.91 5.27
C ALA A 252 12.94 7.90 4.47
N ASN A 253 11.95 8.37 3.73
CA ASN A 253 11.01 7.48 3.03
C ASN A 253 11.58 6.85 1.73
N LEU A 254 12.61 7.48 1.14
CA LEU A 254 13.15 7.13 -0.16
C LEU A 254 14.67 7.25 -0.18
N TYR A 255 15.35 6.26 -0.74
CA TYR A 255 16.79 6.31 -0.98
C TYR A 255 17.21 5.68 -2.32
N PRO A 256 18.15 6.30 -3.07
CA PRO A 256 18.51 7.71 -2.96
C PRO A 256 17.34 8.61 -3.37
N ILE A 257 17.47 9.90 -3.14
CA ILE A 257 16.52 10.90 -3.66
C ILE A 257 16.55 10.99 -5.19
N VAL A 258 15.56 11.65 -5.77
CA VAL A 258 15.52 12.03 -7.18
C VAL A 258 16.12 13.42 -7.32
N MET A 259 17.23 13.52 -8.05
CA MET A 259 17.91 14.79 -8.34
C MET A 259 17.35 15.43 -9.62
N PRO A 260 17.36 16.78 -9.73
CA PRO A 260 17.11 17.44 -11.01
C PRO A 260 18.07 16.92 -12.09
N GLY A 261 17.51 16.42 -13.19
CA GLY A 261 18.26 15.80 -14.29
C GLY A 261 18.22 14.27 -14.29
N ASP A 262 17.77 13.63 -13.21
CA ASP A 262 17.44 12.20 -13.24
C ASP A 262 16.29 11.94 -14.22
N PRO A 263 16.26 10.80 -14.91
CA PRO A 263 15.12 10.41 -15.75
C PRO A 263 13.78 10.38 -15.00
N ASP A 264 13.82 10.07 -13.70
CA ASP A 264 12.66 10.02 -12.81
C ASP A 264 12.20 11.41 -12.30
N TRP A 265 12.95 12.49 -12.60
CA TRP A 265 12.59 13.83 -12.19
C TRP A 265 11.35 14.31 -12.94
N LYS A 266 10.32 14.71 -12.20
CA LYS A 266 9.10 15.29 -12.78
C LYS A 266 9.09 16.80 -12.54
N PRO A 267 8.75 17.63 -13.54
CA PRO A 267 8.69 19.08 -13.38
C PRO A 267 7.82 19.53 -12.21
N TYR A 268 6.73 18.80 -11.92
CA TYR A 268 5.82 19.14 -10.82
C TYR A 268 6.41 18.91 -9.42
N TYR A 269 7.57 18.25 -9.28
CA TYR A 269 8.24 18.14 -7.97
C TYR A 269 8.66 19.52 -7.43
N ALA A 270 8.93 20.48 -8.32
CA ALA A 270 9.28 21.85 -7.96
C ALA A 270 8.04 22.74 -7.69
N VAL A 271 6.83 22.29 -8.05
CA VAL A 271 5.61 23.05 -7.78
C VAL A 271 5.42 23.15 -6.26
N ASN A 272 5.23 24.36 -5.76
CA ASN A 272 5.17 24.68 -4.33
C ASN A 272 6.38 24.21 -3.51
N LEU A 273 7.50 23.87 -4.17
CA LEU A 273 8.76 23.40 -3.56
C LEU A 273 8.61 22.15 -2.66
N LEU A 274 7.57 21.33 -2.92
CA LEU A 274 7.20 20.21 -2.05
C LEU A 274 8.17 19.01 -2.16
N ASN A 275 8.53 18.58 -3.38
CA ASN A 275 9.29 17.34 -3.61
C ASN A 275 10.71 17.61 -4.14
N LEU A 276 11.33 18.70 -3.70
CA LEU A 276 12.76 18.94 -3.90
C LEU A 276 13.62 17.84 -3.22
N PRO A 277 14.89 17.67 -3.60
CA PRO A 277 15.85 16.83 -2.86
C PRO A 277 15.71 16.92 -1.34
N HIS A 278 15.47 15.78 -0.68
CA HIS A 278 15.29 15.63 0.77
C HIS A 278 14.00 16.25 1.35
N HIS A 279 13.04 16.64 0.52
CA HIS A 279 11.77 17.21 0.95
C HIS A 279 10.62 16.23 0.72
N TYR A 280 9.66 16.24 1.65
CA TYR A 280 8.35 15.58 1.54
C TYR A 280 8.46 14.13 1.01
N HIS A 281 7.99 13.82 -0.21
CA HIS A 281 8.06 12.46 -0.75
C HIS A 281 9.42 12.09 -1.37
N ASN A 282 10.27 13.08 -1.65
CA ASN A 282 11.58 12.90 -2.26
C ASN A 282 12.69 12.75 -1.19
N GLY A 283 12.58 11.70 -0.37
CA GLY A 283 13.52 11.38 0.71
C GLY A 283 13.35 12.24 1.95
N GLY A 284 12.16 12.81 2.15
CA GLY A 284 11.79 13.43 3.42
C GLY A 284 11.58 12.40 4.52
N ILE A 285 11.55 12.87 5.76
CA ILE A 285 11.39 12.04 6.95
C ILE A 285 9.93 12.09 7.39
N TRP A 286 9.31 10.92 7.53
CA TRP A 286 7.91 10.76 7.91
C TRP A 286 7.82 10.04 9.26
N PRO A 287 7.36 10.71 10.34
CA PRO A 287 7.25 10.15 11.68
C PRO A 287 6.27 8.98 11.86
#